data_AF-A0AAQ4EDJ4-F1
#
_entry.id   AF-A0AAQ4EDJ4-F1
#
_cell.length_a   1.000
_cell.length_b   1.000
_cell.length_c   1.000
_cell.angle_alpha   90.00
_cell.angle_beta   90.00
_cell.angle_gamma   90.00
#
_symmetry.space_group_name_H-M   'P 1'
#
loop_
_entity.id
_entity.type
_entity.pdbx_description
1 polymer ?
#
loop_
_entity_poly.entity_id
_entity_poly.type
_entity_poly.pdbx_seq_one_letter_code
_entity_poly.pdbx_strand_id
1 'polypeptide(L)'
;MAGCIALCESIRELLGLLVDEPTLKGFGYPDKPVDELLEAVIRRCGHSPASPDDYNYMDRLRENSKLLFTVVIDDNAVKTLLNNQTVDEVILHVLRLAKS
;
A
#
# COMPACT_ATOMS: atom_id res chain seq x y z
N MET A 1 9.51 6.63 -22.75
CA MET A 1 8.77 7.37 -21.70
C MET A 1 7.34 6.87 -21.50
N ALA A 2 6.54 6.61 -22.54
CA ALA A 2 5.13 6.19 -22.38
C ALA A 2 4.91 4.90 -21.54
N GLY A 3 5.78 3.90 -21.67
CA GLY A 3 5.65 2.65 -20.90
C GLY A 3 5.88 2.78 -19.38
N CYS A 4 6.59 3.83 -18.93
CA CYS A 4 6.87 4.06 -17.51
C CYS A 4 5.65 4.65 -16.79
N ILE A 5 4.94 5.56 -17.46
CA ILE A 5 3.75 6.23 -16.92
C ILE A 5 2.62 5.21 -16.75
N ALA A 6 2.40 4.38 -17.77
CA ALA A 6 1.36 3.35 -17.74
C ALA A 6 1.53 2.36 -16.56
N LEU A 7 2.76 1.91 -16.28
CA LEU A 7 3.00 1.02 -15.13
C LEU A 7 2.71 1.71 -13.80
N CYS A 8 3.14 2.97 -13.64
CA CYS A 8 2.90 3.73 -12.41
C CYS A 8 1.40 3.95 -12.16
N GLU A 9 0.64 4.27 -13.21
CA GLU A 9 -0.82 4.43 -13.14
C GLU A 9 -1.51 3.12 -12.82
N SER A 10 -1.15 2.01 -13.50
CA SER A 10 -1.70 0.69 -13.23
C SER A 10 -1.45 0.22 -11.79
N ILE A 11 -0.25 0.46 -11.25
CA ILE A 11 0.06 0.13 -9.85
C ILE A 11 -0.77 1.00 -8.91
N ARG A 12 -0.92 2.29 -9.21
CA ARG A 12 -1.71 3.20 -8.37
C ARG A 12 -3.19 2.79 -8.32
N GLU A 13 -3.77 2.44 -9.47
CA GLU A 13 -5.13 1.89 -9.53
C GLU A 13 -5.25 0.57 -8.74
N LEU A 14 -4.29 -0.33 -8.92
CA LEU A 14 -4.27 -1.60 -8.19
C LEU A 14 -4.22 -1.40 -6.66
N LEU A 15 -3.38 -0.47 -6.19
CA LEU A 15 -3.34 -0.12 -4.76
C LEU A 15 -4.69 0.43 -4.27
N GLY A 16 -5.40 1.22 -5.08
CA GLY A 16 -6.75 1.70 -4.75
C GLY A 16 -7.81 0.60 -4.68
N LEU A 17 -7.60 -0.54 -5.36
CA LEU A 17 -8.49 -1.70 -5.29
C LEU A 17 -8.18 -2.62 -4.10
N LEU A 18 -6.91 -2.70 -3.71
CA LEU A 18 -6.43 -3.67 -2.70
C LEU A 18 -6.31 -3.08 -1.30
N VAL A 19 -6.22 -1.77 -1.16
CA VAL A 19 -5.98 -1.08 0.10
C VAL A 19 -7.16 -0.15 0.37
N ASP A 20 -7.70 -0.20 1.59
CA ASP A 20 -8.74 0.74 1.98
C ASP A 20 -8.22 2.18 1.93
N GLU A 21 -9.10 3.10 1.55
CA GLU A 21 -8.75 4.50 1.35
C GLU A 21 -8.13 5.17 2.60
N PRO A 22 -8.62 4.93 3.84
CA PRO A 22 -7.96 5.42 5.06
C PRO A 22 -6.50 4.95 5.20
N THR A 23 -6.23 3.65 5.04
CA THR A 23 -4.87 3.10 5.10
C THR A 23 -3.98 3.73 4.02
N LEU A 24 -4.48 3.80 2.78
CA LEU A 24 -3.70 4.34 1.66
C LEU A 24 -3.39 5.83 1.84
N LYS A 25 -4.35 6.62 2.37
CA LYS A 25 -4.11 8.01 2.79
C LYS A 25 -3.11 8.11 3.94
N GLY A 26 -3.12 7.16 4.87
CA GLY A 26 -2.11 7.05 5.93
C GLY A 26 -0.69 6.89 5.40
N PHE A 27 -0.52 6.31 4.21
CA PHE A 27 0.77 6.25 3.51
C PHE A 27 1.10 7.52 2.72
N GLY A 28 0.21 8.49 2.65
CA GLY A 28 0.40 9.77 1.96
C GLY A 28 -0.18 9.83 0.54
N TYR A 29 -1.11 8.94 0.20
CA TYR A 29 -1.90 9.06 -1.03
C TYR A 29 -2.84 10.28 -0.96
N PRO A 30 -3.03 11.05 -2.04
CA PRO A 30 -2.54 10.83 -3.41
C PRO A 30 -1.21 11.54 -3.75
N ASP A 31 -0.62 12.26 -2.81
CA ASP A 31 0.50 13.17 -3.07
C ASP A 31 1.85 12.44 -3.21
N LYS A 32 1.99 11.29 -2.54
CA LYS A 32 3.20 10.47 -2.63
C LYS A 32 3.35 9.73 -3.95
N PRO A 33 4.59 9.54 -4.42
CA PRO A 33 4.85 8.76 -5.63
C PRO A 33 4.50 7.29 -5.41
N VAL A 34 4.12 6.62 -6.50
CA VAL A 34 3.54 5.27 -6.43
C VAL A 34 4.53 4.21 -5.93
N ASP A 35 5.82 4.39 -6.18
CA ASP A 35 6.86 3.50 -5.68
C ASP A 35 6.92 3.57 -4.14
N GLU A 36 6.90 4.76 -3.55
CA GLU A 36 6.84 4.93 -2.10
C GLU A 36 5.58 4.31 -1.49
N LEU A 37 4.43 4.47 -2.14
CA LEU A 37 3.17 3.87 -1.69
C LEU A 37 3.23 2.34 -1.74
N LEU A 38 3.73 1.78 -2.83
CA LEU A 38 3.90 0.35 -3.01
C LEU A 38 4.86 -0.25 -1.97
N GLU A 39 5.99 0.42 -1.72
CA GLU A 39 6.94 -0.01 -0.70
C GLU A 39 6.36 0.08 0.72
N ALA A 40 5.55 1.10 1.01
CA ALA A 40 4.88 1.22 2.31
C ALA A 40 3.89 0.06 2.55
N VAL A 41 3.14 -0.33 1.52
CA VAL A 41 2.23 -1.50 1.58
C VAL A 41 3.02 -2.79 1.83
N ILE A 42 4.10 -3.02 1.09
CA ILE A 42 4.97 -4.20 1.28
C ILE A 42 5.51 -4.27 2.71
N ARG A 43 5.99 -3.14 3.26
CA ARG A 43 6.47 -3.05 4.65
C ARG A 43 5.36 -3.29 5.66
N ARG A 44 4.16 -2.78 5.43
CA ARG A 44 2.99 -3.02 6.30
C ARG A 44 2.62 -4.51 6.35
N CYS A 45 2.82 -5.23 5.25
CA CYS A 45 2.63 -6.68 5.18
C CYS A 45 3.80 -7.48 5.81
N GLY A 46 4.83 -6.82 6.37
CA GLY A 46 5.96 -7.49 7.01
C GLY A 46 7.07 -7.95 6.06
N HIS A 47 7.03 -7.51 4.80
CA HIS A 47 8.04 -7.84 3.80
C HIS A 47 9.01 -6.67 3.56
N SER A 48 10.19 -6.98 3.00
CA SER A 48 11.18 -5.97 2.61
C SER A 48 11.04 -5.66 1.11
N PRO A 49 10.85 -4.40 0.71
CA PRO A 49 10.88 -4.02 -0.69
C PRO A 49 12.26 -4.21 -1.32
N ALA A 50 12.30 -4.31 -2.65
CA ALA A 50 13.53 -4.36 -3.43
C ALA A 50 14.40 -3.12 -3.18
N SER A 51 15.71 -3.33 -3.04
CA SER A 51 16.66 -2.27 -2.72
C SER A 51 16.89 -1.32 -3.90
N PRO A 52 17.02 0.00 -3.67
CA PRO A 52 17.49 0.93 -4.69
C PRO A 52 18.94 0.68 -5.14
N ASP A 53 19.74 -0.03 -4.35
CA ASP A 53 21.14 -0.36 -4.71
C ASP A 53 21.23 -1.51 -5.72
N ASP A 54 20.21 -2.38 -5.75
CA ASP A 54 20.19 -3.59 -6.59
C ASP A 54 19.45 -3.36 -7.92
N TYR A 55 18.59 -2.35 -7.99
CA TYR A 55 17.69 -2.12 -9.11
C TYR A 55 17.58 -0.66 -9.51
N ASN A 56 17.54 -0.40 -10.82
CA ASN A 56 17.05 0.88 -11.32
C ASN A 56 15.56 1.05 -10.97
N TYR A 57 15.06 2.29 -11.00
CA TYR A 57 13.69 2.62 -10.60
C TYR A 57 12.60 1.73 -11.23
N MET A 58 12.69 1.45 -12.54
CA MET A 58 11.67 0.68 -13.24
C MET A 58 11.72 -0.80 -12.90
N ASP A 59 12.92 -1.35 -12.74
CA ASP A 59 13.07 -2.74 -12.33
C ASP A 59 12.65 -2.93 -10.87
N ARG A 60 12.94 -1.94 -10.00
CA ARG A 60 12.45 -1.92 -8.62
C ARG A 60 10.92 -1.93 -8.56
N LEU A 61 10.25 -1.11 -9.38
CA LEU A 61 8.78 -1.13 -9.47
C LEU A 61 8.25 -2.50 -9.90
N ARG A 62 8.90 -3.16 -10.87
CA ARG A 62 8.49 -4.50 -11.33
C ARG A 62 8.70 -5.56 -10.26
N GLU A 63 9.85 -5.57 -9.58
CA GLU A 63 10.13 -6.51 -8.49
C GLU A 63 9.18 -6.30 -7.31
N ASN A 64 8.94 -5.05 -6.89
CA ASN A 64 7.98 -4.74 -5.85
C ASN A 64 6.55 -5.11 -6.25
N SER A 65 6.19 -4.98 -7.53
CA SER A 65 4.88 -5.42 -8.03
C SER A 65 4.74 -6.95 -7.94
N LYS A 66 5.78 -7.71 -8.29
CA LYS A 66 5.78 -9.17 -8.11
C LYS A 66 5.61 -9.55 -6.64
N LEU A 67 6.31 -8.86 -5.74
CA LEU A 67 6.21 -9.08 -4.31
C LEU A 67 4.81 -8.76 -3.78
N LEU A 68 4.19 -7.66 -4.22
CA LEU A 68 2.79 -7.35 -3.91
C LEU A 68 1.87 -8.49 -4.33
N PHE A 69 2.04 -9.09 -5.52
CA PHE A 69 1.22 -10.23 -5.93
C PHE A 69 1.42 -11.46 -5.03
N THR A 70 2.65 -11.74 -4.58
CA THR A 70 2.90 -12.81 -3.60
C THR A 70 2.18 -12.55 -2.28
N VAL A 71 2.25 -11.31 -1.78
CA VAL A 71 1.55 -10.86 -0.57
C VAL A 71 0.03 -10.95 -0.72
N VAL A 72 -0.49 -10.64 -1.91
CA VAL A 72 -1.94 -10.70 -2.19
C VAL A 72 -2.45 -12.14 -2.27
N ILE A 73 -1.67 -13.04 -2.86
CA ILE A 73 -2.01 -14.47 -2.95
C ILE A 73 -1.98 -15.12 -1.55
N ASP A 74 -1.14 -14.64 -0.64
CA ASP A 74 -1.15 -15.02 0.77
C ASP A 74 -2.26 -14.25 1.53
N ASP A 75 -3.49 -14.76 1.44
CA ASP A 75 -4.77 -14.20 1.93
C ASP A 75 -4.75 -13.65 3.38
N ASN A 76 -3.77 -14.02 4.21
CA ASN A 76 -3.60 -13.46 5.56
C ASN A 76 -2.98 -12.05 5.59
N ALA A 77 -2.12 -11.72 4.63
CA ALA A 77 -1.51 -10.39 4.56
C ALA A 77 -2.50 -9.33 4.04
N VAL A 78 -3.37 -9.71 3.10
CA VAL A 78 -4.49 -8.86 2.63
C VAL A 78 -5.49 -8.59 3.75
N LYS A 79 -5.86 -9.60 4.56
CA LYS A 79 -6.71 -9.38 5.76
C LYS A 79 -6.10 -8.38 6.73
N THR A 80 -4.78 -8.42 6.93
CA THR A 80 -4.06 -7.49 7.81
C THR A 80 -3.99 -6.07 7.22
N LEU A 81 -3.87 -5.96 5.89
CA LEU A 81 -3.90 -4.68 5.17
C LEU A 81 -5.30 -4.05 5.17
N LEU A 82 -6.35 -4.86 5.05
CA LEU A 82 -7.77 -4.46 5.00
C LEU A 82 -8.42 -4.22 6.38
N ASN A 83 -7.86 -4.78 7.46
CA ASN A 83 -8.32 -4.54 8.84
C ASN A 83 -7.29 -3.70 9.61
N ASN A 84 -7.21 -2.40 9.32
CA ASN A 84 -6.32 -1.49 10.06
C ASN A 84 -7.02 -0.62 11.10
N GLN A 85 -8.20 -1.04 11.58
CA GLN A 85 -8.70 -0.58 12.86
C GLN A 85 -9.29 -1.74 13.66
N THR A 86 -8.85 -1.89 14.89
CA THR A 86 -9.52 -2.76 15.86
C THR A 86 -10.89 -2.18 16.21
N VAL A 87 -11.83 -3.03 16.63
CA VAL A 87 -13.13 -2.58 17.14
C VAL A 87 -12.95 -1.53 18.25
N ASP A 88 -11.90 -1.67 19.07
CA ASP A 88 -11.56 -0.72 20.13
C ASP A 88 -11.20 0.68 19.59
N GLU A 89 -10.43 0.74 18.50
CA GLU A 89 -10.06 2.01 17.85
C GLU A 89 -11.27 2.71 17.24
N VAL A 90 -12.20 1.95 16.66
CA VAL A 90 -13.48 2.47 16.13
C VAL A 90 -14.34 3.01 17.27
N ILE A 91 -14.46 2.29 18.39
CA ILE A 91 -15.20 2.74 19.58
C ILE A 91 -14.62 4.05 20.12
N LEU A 92 -13.29 4.13 20.25
CA LEU A 92 -12.62 5.34 20.74
C LEU A 92 -12.85 6.54 19.82
N HIS A 93 -12.85 6.32 18.50
CA HIS A 93 -13.11 7.37 17.52
C HIS A 93 -14.53 7.93 17.65
N VAL A 94 -15.54 7.06 17.73
CA VAL A 94 -16.96 7.44 17.92
C VAL A 94 -17.17 8.21 19.23
N LEU A 95 -16.54 7.77 20.32
CA LEU A 95 -16.64 8.44 21.63
C LEU A 95 -16.06 9.85 21.64
N ARG A 96 -15.05 10.14 20.81
CA ARG A 96 -14.49 11.51 20.68
C ARG A 96 -15.46 12.44 19.94
N LEU A 97 -16.07 11.95 18.86
CA LEU A 97 -17.04 12.73 18.08
C LEU A 97 -18.28 13.10 18.90
N ALA A 98 -18.79 12.18 19.72
CA ALA A 98 -19.98 12.41 20.55
C ALA A 98 -19.76 13.38 21.73
N LYS A 99 -18.50 13.66 22.09
CA LYS A 99 -18.13 14.61 23.15
C LYS A 99 -17.73 15.99 22.62
N SER A 100 -17.83 16.19 21.30
CA SER A 100 -17.55 17.45 20.61
C SER A 100 -18.84 18.25 20.40
#